data_AF-A0A0T6BMJ0-F1
#
_entry.id   AF-A0A0T6BMJ0-F1
#
_cell.length_a   1.000
_cell.length_b   1.000
_cell.length_c   1.000
_cell.angle_alpha   90.00
_cell.angle_beta   90.00
_cell.angle_gamma   90.00
#
_symmetry.space_group_name_H-M   'P 1'
#
loop_
_entity.id
_entity.type
_entity.pdbx_description
1 polymer ?
#
loop_
_entity_poly.entity_id
_entity_poly.type
_entity_poly.pdbx_seq_one_letter_code
_entity_poly.pdbx_strand_id
1 'polypeptide(L)' 'MLKIILKNGRELLNDPELGLNLESKEEIEENLSVTGRYDLCTSDEGFICLSVDEIKDII' A
#
# COMPACT_ATOMS: atom_id res chain seq x y z
N MET A 1 4.40 -9.41 5.41
CA MET A 1 4.88 -8.15 4.80
C MET A 1 4.70 -8.27 3.30
N LEU A 2 4.12 -7.25 2.67
CA LEU A 2 3.87 -7.18 1.23
C LEU A 2 4.70 -6.04 0.64
N LYS A 3 4.93 -6.06 -0.67
CA LYS A 3 5.58 -4.99 -1.40
C LYS A 3 4.61 -4.35 -2.38
N ILE A 4 4.47 -3.03 -2.31
CA ILE A 4 3.68 -2.23 -3.24
C ILE A 4 4.64 -1.64 -4.29
N ILE A 5 4.43 -2.00 -5.54
CA ILE A 5 5.20 -1.49 -6.67
C ILE A 5 4.41 -0.35 -7.31
N LEU A 6 5.02 0.83 -7.42
CA LEU A 6 4.42 2.00 -8.06
C LEU A 6 4.74 2.06 -9.55
N LYS A 7 3.89 2.72 -10.34
CA LYS A 7 4.08 2.88 -11.80
C LYS A 7 5.34 3.66 -12.17
N ASN A 8 5.84 4.51 -11.27
CA ASN A 8 7.10 5.22 -11.43
C ASN A 8 8.36 4.35 -11.15
N GLY A 9 8.17 3.07 -10.81
CA GLY A 9 9.25 2.13 -10.50
C GLY A 9 9.70 2.12 -9.04
N ARG A 10 9.11 2.96 -8.18
CA ARG A 10 9.36 2.94 -6.74
C ARG A 10 8.72 1.71 -6.09
N GLU A 11 9.38 1.18 -5.06
CA GLU A 11 8.87 0.08 -4.24
C GLU A 11 8.68 0.57 -2.80
N LEU A 12 7.55 0.20 -2.20
CA LEU A 12 7.20 0.49 -0.80
C LEU A 12 6.91 -0.81 -0.06
N LEU A 13 7.30 -0.88 1.21
CA LEU A 13 7.02 -2.03 2.06
C LEU A 13 5.73 -1.78 2.86
N ASN A 14 4.79 -2.71 2.74
CA ASN A 14 3.63 -2.80 3.60
C ASN A 14 3.95 -3.73 4.78
N ASP A 15 4.20 -3.13 5.94
CA ASP A 15 4.48 -3.82 7.19
C ASP A 15 3.29 -3.73 8.16
N PRO A 16 2.53 -4.82 8.37
CA PRO A 16 1.40 -4.84 9.30
C PRO A 16 1.78 -4.54 10.76
N GLU A 17 3.04 -4.78 11.15
CA GLU A 17 3.49 -4.58 12.55
C GLU A 17 3.58 -3.10 12.95
N LEU A 18 3.64 -2.18 11.98
CA LEU A 18 3.61 -0.73 12.24
C LEU A 18 2.25 -0.26 12.79
N GLY A 19 1.23 -1.13 12.75
CA GLY A 19 -0.15 -0.81 13.06
C GLY A 19 -0.75 0.09 11.98
N LEU A 20 -2.00 -0.18 11.58
CA LEU A 20 -2.77 0.55 10.54
C LEU A 20 -2.60 0.05 9.10
N ASN A 21 -1.55 -0.70 8.82
CA ASN A 21 -1.40 -1.39 7.53
C ASN A 21 -2.32 -2.63 7.46
N LEU A 22 -2.76 -2.97 6.25
CA LEU A 22 -3.61 -4.14 6.00
C LEU A 22 -2.73 -5.39 5.90
N GLU A 23 -3.29 -6.54 6.28
CA GLU A 23 -2.52 -7.76 6.50
C GLU A 23 -2.29 -8.56 5.23
N SER A 24 -3.20 -8.43 4.25
CA SER A 24 -3.20 -9.22 3.02
C SER A 24 -3.33 -8.38 1.76
N LYS A 25 -2.97 -8.98 0.62
CA LYS A 25 -3.11 -8.35 -0.69
C LYS A 25 -4.59 -8.11 -1.00
N GLU A 26 -5.42 -9.09 -0.67
CA GLU A 26 -6.86 -9.08 -0.90
C GLU A 26 -7.54 -7.91 -0.16
N GLU A 27 -7.16 -7.66 1.09
CA GLU A 27 -7.66 -6.50 1.87
C GLU A 27 -7.27 -5.17 1.23
N ILE A 28 -6.03 -5.05 0.74
CA ILE A 28 -5.56 -3.83 0.07
C ILE A 28 -6.32 -3.62 -1.25
N GLU A 29 -6.50 -4.68 -2.05
CA GLU A 29 -7.26 -4.62 -3.30
C GLU A 29 -8.74 -4.27 -3.06
N GLU A 30 -9.37 -4.82 -2.01
CA GLU A 30 -10.72 -4.45 -1.61
C GLU A 30 -10.79 -2.98 -1.20
N ASN A 31 -9.87 -2.51 -0.35
CA ASN A 31 -9.81 -1.11 0.08
C ASN A 31 -9.63 -0.14 -1.10
N LEU A 32 -8.76 -0.47 -2.04
CA LEU A 32 -8.53 0.28 -3.27
C LEU A 32 -9.78 0.29 -4.15
N SER A 33 -10.51 -0.82 -4.26
CA SER A 33 -11.74 -0.90 -5.05
C SER A 33 -12.87 -0.02 -4.50
N VAL A 34 -12.93 0.15 -3.17
CA VAL A 34 -13.98 0.91 -2.48
C VAL A 34 -13.63 2.39 -2.40
N THR A 35 -12.38 2.73 -2.08
CA THR A 35 -11.97 4.09 -1.74
C THR A 35 -11.15 4.79 -2.82
N GLY A 36 -10.60 4.02 -3.78
CA GLY A 36 -9.68 4.52 -4.81
C GLY A 36 -8.28 4.86 -4.30
N ARG A 37 -7.97 4.59 -3.02
CA ARG A 37 -6.67 4.89 -2.41
C ARG A 37 -6.29 3.89 -1.33
N TYR A 38 -5.04 3.93 -0.89
CA TYR A 38 -4.54 3.16 0.23
C TYR A 38 -3.66 4.05 1.12
N ASP A 39 -4.06 4.23 2.38
CA ASP A 39 -3.31 4.99 3.39
C ASP A 39 -2.28 4.04 4.05
N LEU A 40 -1.02 4.10 3.59
CA LEU A 40 0.09 3.24 3.97
C LEU A 40 0.97 3.91 5.03
N CYS A 41 1.31 3.18 6.10
CA CYS A 41 2.34 3.57 7.06
C CYS A 41 3.67 2.88 6.71
N THR A 42 4.75 3.66 6.64
CA THR A 42 6.11 3.18 6.35
C THR A 42 7.07 3.61 7.46
N SER A 43 8.13 2.83 7.69
CA SER A 43 9.10 3.13 8.73
C SER A 43 10.06 4.28 8.37
N ASP A 44 10.23 4.56 7.09
CA ASP A 44 11.12 5.58 6.54
C ASP A 44 10.44 6.93 6.32
N GLU A 45 9.19 6.94 5.84
CA GLU A 45 8.48 8.19 5.48
C GLU A 45 7.24 8.47 6.34
N GLY A 46 6.85 7.54 7.22
CA GLY A 46 5.60 7.64 7.97
C GLY A 46 4.39 7.39 7.07
N PHE A 47 3.37 8.24 7.15
CA PHE A 47 2.12 8.05 6.42
C PHE A 47 2.19 8.55 4.98
N ILE A 48 1.84 7.67 4.04
CA ILE A 48 1.75 7.90 2.61
C ILE A 48 0.34 7.55 2.15
N CYS A 49 -0.31 8.43 1.41
CA CYS A 49 -1.56 8.11 0.73
C CYS A 49 -1.25 7.77 -0.73
N LEU A 50 -1.58 6.55 -1.15
CA LEU A 50 -1.37 6.07 -2.52
C LEU A 50 -2.71 6.01 -3.26
N SER A 51 -2.81 6.63 -4.43
CA SER A 51 -3.95 6.41 -5.33
C SER A 51 -3.84 5.04 -6.02
N VAL A 52 -4.97 4.40 -6.31
CA VAL A 52 -5.02 3.20 -7.16
C VAL A 52 -4.34 3.42 -8.51
N ASP A 53 -4.36 4.65 -9.02
CA ASP A 53 -3.71 5.02 -10.28
C ASP A 53 -2.18 5.09 -10.19
N GLU A 54 -1.60 5.13 -8.99
CA GLU A 54 -0.16 5.13 -8.78
C GLU A 54 0.40 3.72 -8.61
N ILE A 55 -0.44 2.78 -8.15
CA ILE A 55 -0.06 1.40 -7.88
C ILE A 55 -0.01 0.61 -9.20
N LYS A 56 1.07 -0.12 -9.38
CA LYS A 56 1.28 -1.06 -10.50
C LYS A 56 0.96 -2.49 -10.10
N ASP A 57 1.45 -2.93 -8.95
CA ASP A 57 1.27 -4.29 -8.44
C ASP A 57 1.47 -4.37 -6.92
N ILE A 58 0.96 -5.43 -6.31
CA ILE A 58 1.11 -5.78 -4.89
C ILE A 58 1.58 -7.24 -4.84
N ILE A 59 2.76 -7.50 -4.26
CA ILE A 59 3.40 -8.82 -4.22
C ILE A 59 3.86 -9.22 -2.82
#